data_AF-A0A7C6YV39-F1
#
_entry.id   AF-A0A7C6YV39-F1
#
_cell.length_a   1.000
_cell.length_b   1.000
_cell.length_c   1.000
_cell.angle_alpha   90.00
_cell.angle_beta   90.00
_cell.angle_gamma   90.00
#
_symmetry.space_group_name_H-M   'P 1'
#
loop_
_entity.id
_entity.type
_entity.pdbx_description
1 polymer ?
#
loop_
_entity_poly.entity_id
_entity_poly.type
_entity_poly.pdbx_seq_one_letter_code
_entity_poly.pdbx_strand_id
1 'polypeptide(L)'
;MDIGIVGLPNVGKSTLFNALTQAGAMVANYPFCTINPQIGVVPVPDERLERLGYLLQPEKLTPTTIKFIDIAGLVSGASQGEGLGNQFLGHIREVDAIVHVVRFF
;
A
#
# COMPACT_ATOMS: atom_id res chain seq x y z
N MET A 1 8.87 -1.54 5.32
CA MET A 1 8.42 -0.17 5.06
C MET A 1 7.00 -0.26 4.58
N ASP A 2 6.10 0.35 5.33
CA ASP A 2 4.66 0.30 5.14
C ASP A 2 4.17 1.66 4.66
N ILE A 3 3.49 1.69 3.53
CA ILE A 3 3.02 2.91 2.86
C ILE A 3 1.49 2.89 2.80
N GLY A 4 0.87 3.90 3.39
CA GLY A 4 -0.59 4.08 3.36
C GLY A 4 -1.03 4.85 2.13
N ILE A 5 -1.91 4.28 1.32
CA ILE A 5 -2.56 5.00 0.22
C ILE A 5 -3.83 5.65 0.76
N VAL A 6 -3.91 6.98 0.64
CA VAL A 6 -5.06 7.78 1.08
C VAL A 6 -5.62 8.62 -0.07
N GLY A 7 -6.88 9.00 0.05
CA GLY A 7 -7.53 9.88 -0.91
C GLY A 7 -9.03 9.97 -0.64
N LEU A 8 -9.68 10.96 -1.25
CA LEU A 8 -11.14 11.09 -1.20
C LEU A 8 -11.82 9.92 -1.93
N PRO A 9 -13.12 9.66 -1.68
CA PRO A 9 -13.88 8.71 -2.48
C PRO A 9 -13.76 9.02 -3.99
N ASN A 10 -13.67 7.97 -4.81
CA ASN A 10 -13.66 8.05 -6.28
C ASN A 10 -12.47 8.80 -6.93
N VAL A 11 -11.35 8.97 -6.23
CA VAL A 11 -10.11 9.55 -6.81
C VAL A 11 -9.25 8.55 -7.59
N GLY A 12 -9.65 7.28 -7.64
CA GLY A 12 -8.89 6.21 -8.31
C GLY A 12 -7.95 5.42 -7.39
N LYS A 13 -8.07 5.58 -6.06
CA LYS A 13 -7.26 4.87 -5.06
C LYS A 13 -7.22 3.35 -5.28
N SER A 14 -8.39 2.71 -5.39
CA SER A 14 -8.47 1.26 -5.61
C SER A 14 -7.94 0.83 -6.98
N THR A 15 -8.05 1.69 -8.00
CA THR A 15 -7.44 1.44 -9.32
C THR A 15 -5.91 1.43 -9.23
N LEU A 16 -5.32 2.40 -8.52
CA LEU A 16 -3.87 2.45 -8.28
C LEU A 16 -3.40 1.23 -7.47
N PHE A 17 -4.11 0.89 -6.40
CA PHE A 17 -3.79 -0.29 -5.58
C PHE A 17 -3.87 -1.58 -6.39
N ASN A 18 -4.90 -1.75 -7.22
CA ASN A 18 -5.04 -2.91 -8.09
C ASN A 18 -3.92 -2.98 -9.14
N ALA A 19 -3.51 -1.84 -9.71
CA ALA A 19 -2.39 -1.80 -10.65
C ALA A 19 -1.07 -2.21 -9.97
N LEU A 20 -0.81 -1.72 -8.76
CA LEU A 20 0.36 -2.10 -7.95
C LEU A 20 0.33 -3.59 -7.59
N THR A 21 -0.85 -4.13 -7.26
CA THR A 21 -0.99 -5.53 -6.87
C THR A 21 -0.92 -6.51 -8.03
N GLN A 22 -1.50 -6.17 -9.18
CA GLN A 22 -1.38 -6.96 -10.40
C GLN A 22 0.04 -6.95 -10.99
N ALA A 23 0.85 -5.95 -10.69
CA ALA A 23 2.26 -5.87 -11.09
C ALA A 23 3.20 -6.82 -10.30
N GLY A 24 2.64 -7.77 -9.54
CA GLY A 24 3.41 -8.79 -8.81
C GLY A 24 3.39 -8.64 -7.30
N ALA A 25 2.39 -7.95 -6.73
CA ALA A 25 2.31 -7.84 -5.28
C ALA A 25 1.63 -9.05 -4.64
N MET A 26 2.22 -9.55 -3.57
CA MET A 26 1.59 -10.58 -2.75
C MET A 26 0.60 -9.94 -1.77
N VAL A 27 -0.64 -10.43 -1.75
CA VAL A 27 -1.68 -10.00 -0.82
C VAL A 27 -1.66 -10.90 0.41
N ALA A 28 -1.60 -10.33 1.60
CA ALA A 28 -1.61 -11.06 2.87
C ALA A 28 -2.73 -10.58 3.79
N ASN A 29 -3.38 -11.51 4.49
CA ASN A 29 -4.41 -11.20 5.50
C ASN A 29 -3.75 -11.05 6.88
N TYR A 30 -4.03 -9.95 7.59
CA TYR A 30 -3.58 -9.74 8.97
C TYR A 30 -4.68 -10.12 9.98
N PRO A 31 -4.37 -10.81 11.07
CA PRO A 31 -5.31 -11.03 12.15
C PRO A 31 -5.47 -9.72 12.97
N PHE A 32 -6.65 -9.52 13.57
CA PHE A 32 -7.00 -8.47 14.55
C PHE A 32 -7.62 -7.13 14.08
N CYS A 33 -7.92 -6.93 12.79
CA CYS A 33 -8.71 -5.77 12.34
C CYS A 33 -10.19 -6.14 12.10
N THR A 34 -11.14 -5.34 12.59
CA THR A 34 -12.59 -5.52 12.32
C THR A 34 -12.95 -5.27 10.85
N ILE A 35 -12.06 -4.61 10.10
CA ILE A 35 -12.09 -4.44 8.65
C ILE A 35 -10.63 -4.62 8.17
N ASN A 36 -10.32 -5.72 7.48
CA ASN A 36 -8.95 -5.96 7.00
C ASN A 36 -8.58 -4.93 5.92
N PRO A 37 -7.55 -4.08 6.14
CA PRO A 37 -7.05 -3.23 5.07
C PRO A 37 -6.47 -4.10 3.96
N GLN A 38 -6.66 -3.71 2.70
CA GLN A 38 -6.04 -4.42 1.59
C GLN A 38 -4.55 -4.13 1.60
N ILE A 39 -3.73 -5.17 1.71
CA ILE A 39 -2.27 -5.07 1.78
C ILE A 39 -1.68 -5.68 0.51
N GLY A 40 -0.77 -4.97 -0.15
CA GLY A 40 -0.01 -5.45 -1.30
C GLY A 40 1.49 -5.30 -1.07
N VAL A 41 2.26 -6.37 -1.23
CA VAL A 41 3.73 -6.34 -1.09
C VAL A 41 4.39 -6.29 -2.47
N VAL A 42 4.90 -5.13 -2.88
CA VAL A 42 5.44 -4.88 -4.22
C VAL A 42 6.98 -4.94 -4.20
N PRO A 43 7.64 -5.69 -5.12
CA PRO A 43 9.10 -5.65 -5.25
C PRO A 43 9.56 -4.29 -5.81
N VAL A 44 10.67 -3.78 -5.29
CA VAL A 44 11.26 -2.52 -5.78
C VAL A 44 12.05 -2.80 -7.05
N PRO A 45 11.73 -2.12 -8.17
CA PRO A 45 12.52 -2.23 -9.39
C PRO A 45 13.91 -1.62 -9.17
N ASP A 46 14.96 -2.41 -9.39
CA ASP A 46 16.35 -1.99 -9.22
C ASP A 46 17.24 -2.57 -10.34
N GLU A 47 17.59 -1.73 -11.31
CA GLU A 47 18.46 -2.10 -12.43
C GLU A 47 19.82 -2.64 -11.96
N ARG A 48 20.30 -2.21 -10.78
CA ARG A 48 21.60 -2.68 -10.26
C ARG A 48 21.51 -4.14 -9.84
N LEU A 49 20.39 -4.53 -9.25
CA LEU A 49 20.13 -5.91 -8.86
C LEU A 49 20.02 -6.80 -10.11
N GLU A 50 19.36 -6.31 -11.16
CA GLU A 50 19.27 -7.01 -12.44
C GLU A 50 20.63 -7.21 -13.09
N ARG A 51 21.47 -6.17 -13.11
CA ARG A 51 22.85 -6.28 -13.62
C ARG A 51 23.69 -7.28 -12.84
N LEU A 52 23.57 -7.30 -11.51
CA LEU A 52 24.25 -8.30 -10.67
C LEU A 52 23.73 -9.71 -10.93
N GLY A 53 22.41 -9.86 -11.14
CA GLY A 53 21.80 -11.14 -11.52
C GLY A 53 22.35 -11.67 -12.84
N TYR A 54 22.53 -10.80 -13.83
CA TYR A 54 23.15 -11.16 -15.11
C TYR A 54 24.63 -11.55 -14.98
N LEU A 55 25.41 -10.79 -14.21
CA LEU A 55 26.86 -10.99 -14.06
C LEU A 55 27.21 -12.22 -13.20
N LEU A 56 26.46 -12.47 -12.14
CA LEU A 56 26.79 -13.47 -11.13
C LEU A 56 26.00 -14.78 -11.26
N GLN A 57 24.90 -14.76 -12.03
CA GLN A 57 23.99 -15.91 -12.23
C GLN A 57 23.67 -16.68 -10.93
N PRO A 58 23.21 -16.00 -9.86
CA PRO A 58 22.89 -16.68 -8.61
C PRO A 58 21.67 -17.60 -8.80
N GLU A 59 21.58 -18.65 -7.99
CA GLU A 59 20.40 -19.55 -7.97
C GLU A 59 19.09 -18.79 -7.71
N LYS A 60 19.16 -17.69 -6.94
CA LYS A 60 18.01 -16.86 -6.59
C LYS A 60 18.38 -15.38 -6.55
N LEU A 61 17.60 -14.56 -7.27
CA LEU A 61 17.64 -13.11 -7.19
C LEU A 61 16.46 -12.64 -6.33
N THR A 62 16.73 -11.95 -5.22
CA THR A 62 15.67 -11.53 -4.27
C THR A 62 15.64 -10.00 -4.19
N PRO A 63 14.59 -9.34 -4.73
CA PRO A 63 14.45 -7.89 -4.61
C PRO A 63 14.03 -7.48 -3.20
N THR A 64 14.32 -6.24 -2.84
CA THR A 64 13.69 -5.62 -1.67
C THR A 64 12.21 -5.35 -1.96
N THR A 65 11.38 -5.29 -0.93
CA THR A 65 9.93 -5.14 -1.08
C THR A 65 9.39 -3.98 -0.25
N ILE A 66 8.30 -3.38 -0.73
CA ILE A 66 7.55 -2.32 -0.06
C ILE A 66 6.11 -2.81 0.14
N LYS A 67 5.56 -2.55 1.31
CA LYS A 67 4.17 -2.89 1.62
C LYS A 67 3.30 -1.66 1.38
N PHE A 68 2.29 -1.79 0.52
CA PHE A 68 1.23 -0.82 0.33
C PHE A 68 0.00 -1.26 1.10
N ILE A 69 -0.61 -0.32 1.81
CA ILE A 69 -1.81 -0.50 2.60
C ILE A 69 -2.88 0.42 2.01
N ASP A 70 -3.98 -0.15 1.53
CA ASP A 70 -5.12 0.63 1.09
C ASP A 70 -5.91 1.09 2.33
N ILE A 71 -5.77 2.37 2.68
CA ILE A 71 -6.51 2.95 3.79
C ILE A 71 -7.89 3.36 3.25
N ALA A 72 -8.95 2.86 3.87
CA ALA A 72 -10.33 3.20 3.51
C ALA A 72 -10.51 4.73 3.42
N GLY A 73 -11.29 5.20 2.46
CA GLY A 73 -11.39 6.64 2.17
C GLY A 73 -11.86 7.47 3.38
N LEU A 74 -11.31 8.68 3.52
CA LEU A 74 -11.81 9.69 4.45
C LEU A 74 -13.29 9.97 4.16
N VAL A 75 -14.17 9.49 5.02
CA VAL A 75 -15.57 9.93 5.04
C VAL A 75 -15.62 11.24 5.83
N SER A 76 -16.32 12.23 5.30
CA SER A 76 -16.60 13.49 6.02
C SER A 76 -17.19 13.18 7.39
N GLY A 77 -16.59 13.70 8.47
CA GLY A 77 -17.01 13.41 9.85
C GLY A 77 -16.10 12.43 10.60
N ALA A 78 -15.03 11.94 9.98
CA ALA A 78 -14.03 11.09 10.65
C ALA A 78 -13.49 11.67 11.98
N SER A 79 -13.36 13.00 12.08
CA SER A 79 -12.89 13.67 13.31
C SER A 79 -13.97 13.82 14.41
N GLN A 80 -15.23 13.46 14.15
CA GLN A 80 -16.35 13.69 15.07
C GLN A 80 -16.67 12.51 16.00
N GLY A 81 -15.89 11.43 15.95
CA GLY A 81 -15.92 10.40 17.00
C GLY A 81 -16.93 9.27 16.83
N GLU A 82 -17.66 9.18 15.71
CA GLU A 82 -18.60 8.07 15.43
C GLU A 82 -17.90 6.72 15.08
N GLY A 83 -16.70 6.48 15.62
CA GLY A 83 -15.99 5.20 15.54
C GLY A 83 -15.24 4.93 14.23
N LEU A 84 -15.73 5.38 13.07
CA LEU A 84 -15.07 5.10 11.78
C LEU A 84 -13.79 5.92 11.53
N GLY A 85 -13.72 7.17 12.02
CA GLY A 85 -12.56 8.01 11.75
C GLY A 85 -11.35 7.80 12.65
N ASN A 86 -11.56 7.30 13.87
CA ASN A 86 -10.45 6.89 14.74
C ASN A 86 -9.72 5.65 14.18
N GLN A 87 -10.46 4.73 13.54
CA GLN A 87 -9.86 3.59 12.84
C GLN A 87 -9.03 4.07 11.62
N PHE A 88 -9.56 5.02 10.85
CA PHE A 88 -8.82 5.65 9.76
C PHE A 88 -7.51 6.31 10.23
N LEU A 89 -7.58 7.13 11.28
CA LEU A 89 -6.39 7.77 11.86
C LEU A 89 -5.43 6.75 12.49
N GLY A 90 -5.95 5.65 13.04
CA GLY A 90 -5.16 4.51 13.52
C GLY A 90 -4.32 3.91 12.40
N HIS A 91 -4.95 3.58 11.26
CA HIS A 91 -4.23 3.02 10.10
C HIS A 91 -3.18 3.99 9.53
N ILE A 92 -3.43 5.31 9.56
CA ILE A 92 -2.42 6.30 9.16
C ILE A 92 -1.23 6.32 10.12
N ARG A 93 -1.45 6.12 11.42
CA ARG A 93 -0.36 6.11 12.42
C ARG A 93 0.53 4.88 12.32
N GLU A 94 0.03 3.81 11.71
CA GLU A 94 0.74 2.54 11.57
C GLU A 94 1.64 2.49 10.33
N VAL A 95 1.55 3.46 9.43
CA VAL A 95 2.38 3.52 8.20
C VAL A 95 3.58 4.45 8.36
N ASP A 96 4.67 4.10 7.69
CA ASP A 96 5.91 4.89 7.66
C ASP A 96 5.79 6.11 6.72
N ALA A 97 4.93 6.01 5.70
CA ALA A 97 4.73 7.06 4.71
C ALA A 97 3.30 7.05 4.14
N ILE A 98 2.87 8.19 3.58
CA ILE A 98 1.55 8.38 2.99
C ILE A 98 1.69 8.71 1.51
N VAL A 99 0.95 7.99 0.66
CA VAL A 99 0.71 8.33 -0.75
C VAL A 99 -0.69 8.91 -0.86
N HIS A 100 -0.78 10.21 -1.09
CA HIS A 100 -2.06 10.90 -1.26
C HIS A 100 -2.44 10.97 -2.74
N VAL A 101 -3.48 10.23 -3.11
CA VAL A 101 -4.04 10.22 -4.46
C VAL A 101 -4.96 11.42 -4.65
N VAL A 102 -4.58 12.33 -5.55
CA VAL A 102 -5.34 13.52 -5.92
C VAL A 102 -5.82 13.38 -7.36
N ARG A 103 -7.14 13.52 -7.58
CA ARG A 103 -7.73 13.45 -8.91
C ARG A 103 -7.42 14.72 -9.71
N PHE A 104 -6.89 14.57 -10.92
CA PHE A 104 -6.55 15.67 -11.84
C PHE A 104 -7.01 15.38 -13.29
N PHE A 105 -8.24 14.88 -13.43
CA PHE A 105 -8.89 14.62 -14.71
C PHE A 105 -10.42 14.74 -14.60
#